data_AF-A0A399EN44-F1
#
_entry.id   AF-A0A399EN44-F1
#
_cell.length_a   1.000
_cell.length_b   1.000
_cell.length_c   1.000
_cell.angle_alpha   90.00
_cell.angle_beta   90.00
_cell.angle_gamma   90.00
#
_symmetry.space_group_name_H-M   'P 1'
#
loop_
_entity.id
_entity.type
_entity.pdbx_description
1 polymer ?
#
loop_
_entity_poly.entity_id
_entity_poly.type
_entity_poly.pdbx_seq_one_letter_code
_entity_poly.pdbx_strand_id
1 'polypeptide(L)'
;MHDHASHLQLEAILRGLLYLGSFGLLGAGLFGRWIGSERSREAPWRLWGILWASALLVAGSSLYFAYHSAQMIGSAEFFWPYLLQTQQGNYLLLRLALAVGLLALGPQGRPLLHAALALGFLLSLSMTAHAGARGGLALIGDLAHLVASVSWGGNLLALLLTWDSRPSTQQAVQRFSNLSLLAAGLFVGTGLLLGLTHTGDLRPTTLSQHDYGRALLNKSILVALILGLAGINRWWLLPRALRGNSLHRLEPMVLLEALLLITVLLTTGTLATTAPPEPKRPAPVQSSDPGLAVRATLPEGLLRGRLEPDNLRPPQPTLELRDALEYPVSNVPKLTLVAIQEGTSPIRMPMPPDKATTTPLCPYPRYLLVNCERHQQVKFPQ
;
A
#
# COMPACT_ATOMS: atom_id res chain seq x y z
N MET A 1 -14.05 20.02 -7.14
CA MET A 1 -14.30 19.10 -6.01
C MET A 1 -14.74 17.70 -6.45
N HIS A 2 -15.54 17.56 -7.52
CA HIS A 2 -15.99 16.24 -8.01
C HIS A 2 -14.84 15.32 -8.47
N ASP A 3 -13.83 15.86 -9.16
CA ASP A 3 -12.71 15.04 -9.65
C ASP A 3 -11.79 14.52 -8.53
N HIS A 4 -11.51 15.32 -7.50
CA HIS A 4 -10.61 14.88 -6.44
C HIS A 4 -11.17 13.68 -5.63
N ALA A 5 -12.48 13.66 -5.42
CA ALA A 5 -13.14 12.56 -4.72
C ALA A 5 -13.16 11.26 -5.55
N SER A 6 -13.30 11.36 -6.88
CA SER A 6 -13.30 10.18 -7.75
C SER A 6 -11.91 9.53 -7.85
N HIS A 7 -10.84 10.33 -7.87
CA HIS A 7 -9.46 9.83 -7.82
C HIS A 7 -9.17 9.04 -6.54
N LEU A 8 -9.53 9.58 -5.37
CA LEU A 8 -9.33 8.92 -4.08
C LEU A 8 -10.12 7.59 -3.97
N GLN A 9 -11.34 7.55 -4.51
CA GLN A 9 -12.14 6.34 -4.53
C GLN A 9 -11.52 5.27 -5.44
N LEU A 10 -11.04 5.66 -6.62
CA LEU A 10 -10.39 4.75 -7.55
C LEU A 10 -9.12 4.15 -6.96
N GLU A 11 -8.26 4.96 -6.33
CA GLU A 11 -7.06 4.46 -5.64
C GLU A 11 -7.40 3.48 -4.52
N ALA A 12 -8.45 3.77 -3.73
CA ALA A 12 -8.90 2.87 -2.67
C ALA A 12 -9.38 1.52 -3.24
N ILE A 13 -10.16 1.54 -4.32
CA ILE A 13 -10.61 0.32 -5.00
C ILE A 13 -9.42 -0.49 -5.51
N LEU A 14 -8.46 0.15 -6.19
CA LEU A 14 -7.27 -0.53 -6.71
C LEU A 14 -6.45 -1.18 -5.60
N ARG A 15 -6.26 -0.50 -4.46
CA ARG A 15 -5.61 -1.10 -3.28
C ARG A 15 -6.40 -2.27 -2.70
N GLY A 16 -7.73 -2.15 -2.62
CA GLY A 16 -8.60 -3.24 -2.18
C GLY A 16 -8.48 -4.49 -3.06
N LEU A 17 -8.48 -4.29 -4.39
CA LEU A 17 -8.31 -5.37 -5.37
C LEU A 17 -6.90 -5.98 -5.30
N LEU A 18 -5.86 -5.16 -5.12
CA LEU A 18 -4.50 -5.64 -4.88
C LEU A 18 -4.43 -6.55 -3.66
N TYR A 19 -5.07 -6.17 -2.54
CA TYR A 19 -5.12 -7.00 -1.34
C TYR A 19 -5.91 -8.29 -1.57
N LEU A 20 -7.06 -8.23 -2.24
CA LEU A 20 -7.83 -9.42 -2.60
C LEU A 20 -7.02 -10.41 -3.45
N GLY A 21 -6.33 -9.91 -4.48
CA GLY A 21 -5.45 -10.72 -5.31
C GLY A 21 -4.27 -11.28 -4.53
N SER A 22 -3.68 -10.49 -3.63
CA SER A 22 -2.60 -10.97 -2.75
C SER A 22 -3.07 -12.12 -1.86
N PHE A 23 -4.23 -11.98 -1.22
CA PHE A 23 -4.80 -13.02 -0.36
C PHE A 23 -5.10 -14.31 -1.14
N GLY A 24 -5.66 -14.21 -2.34
CA GLY A 24 -5.92 -15.38 -3.18
C GLY A 24 -4.65 -16.06 -3.68
N LEU A 25 -3.65 -15.29 -4.12
CA LEU A 25 -2.40 -15.82 -4.68
C LEU A 25 -1.59 -16.58 -3.60
N LEU A 26 -1.35 -15.92 -2.48
CA LEU A 26 -0.62 -16.51 -1.36
C LEU A 26 -1.45 -17.59 -0.67
N GLY A 27 -2.75 -17.35 -0.48
CA GLY A 27 -3.68 -18.27 0.17
C GLY A 27 -3.83 -19.59 -0.57
N ALA A 28 -4.02 -19.58 -1.89
CA ALA A 28 -4.10 -20.81 -2.68
C ALA A 28 -2.78 -21.61 -2.64
N GLY A 29 -1.64 -20.92 -2.62
CA GLY A 29 -0.33 -21.54 -2.47
C GLY A 29 -0.12 -22.18 -1.09
N LEU A 30 -0.48 -21.48 -0.01
CA LEU A 30 -0.43 -22.02 1.35
C LEU A 30 -1.41 -23.20 1.51
N PHE A 31 -2.62 -23.04 0.98
CA PHE A 31 -3.68 -24.03 1.10
C PHE A 31 -3.29 -25.35 0.45
N GLY A 32 -2.78 -25.30 -0.79
CA GLY A 32 -2.42 -26.50 -1.54
C GLY A 32 -1.25 -27.30 -0.96
N ARG A 33 -0.44 -26.68 -0.09
CA ARG A 33 0.75 -27.30 0.51
C ARG A 33 0.53 -27.81 1.92
N TRP A 34 -0.17 -27.05 2.77
CA TRP A 34 -0.24 -27.34 4.22
C TRP A 34 -1.64 -27.59 4.74
N ILE A 35 -2.68 -27.02 4.13
CA ILE A 35 -4.05 -27.10 4.66
C ILE A 35 -4.85 -28.19 3.94
N GLY A 36 -5.07 -28.05 2.64
CA GLY A 36 -5.82 -28.98 1.81
C GLY A 36 -4.93 -29.66 0.77
N SER A 37 -3.82 -30.28 1.18
CA SER A 37 -2.90 -30.97 0.25
C SER A 37 -3.58 -32.08 -0.56
N GLU A 38 -4.45 -32.85 0.08
CA GLU A 38 -5.27 -33.91 -0.50
C GLU A 38 -6.26 -33.29 -1.49
N ARG A 39 -6.93 -32.21 -1.04
CA ARG A 39 -7.87 -31.46 -1.85
C ARG A 39 -7.21 -30.83 -3.09
N SER A 40 -5.97 -30.36 -2.95
CA SER A 40 -5.16 -29.79 -4.03
C SER A 40 -4.89 -30.79 -5.14
N ARG A 41 -4.71 -32.07 -4.80
CA ARG A 41 -4.53 -33.16 -5.77
C ARG A 41 -5.83 -33.55 -6.44
N GLU A 42 -6.95 -33.44 -5.73
CA GLU A 42 -8.28 -33.78 -6.25
C GLU A 42 -8.92 -32.70 -7.13
N ALA A 43 -8.67 -31.40 -6.87
CA ALA A 43 -9.12 -30.29 -7.71
C ALA A 43 -8.01 -29.27 -8.00
N PRO A 44 -6.93 -29.68 -8.69
CA PRO A 44 -5.83 -28.78 -9.01
C PRO A 44 -6.29 -27.60 -9.88
N TRP A 45 -7.25 -27.81 -10.78
CA TRP A 45 -7.78 -26.77 -11.67
C TRP A 45 -8.42 -25.61 -10.91
N ARG A 46 -9.07 -25.87 -9.76
CA ARG A 46 -9.68 -24.82 -8.93
C ARG A 46 -8.59 -23.93 -8.32
N LEU A 47 -7.55 -24.53 -7.74
CA LEU A 47 -6.44 -23.77 -7.17
C LEU A 47 -5.64 -23.02 -8.24
N TRP A 48 -5.41 -23.63 -9.41
CA TRP A 48 -4.80 -22.93 -10.55
C TRP A 48 -5.67 -21.76 -11.02
N GLY A 49 -6.99 -21.92 -11.07
CA GLY A 49 -7.91 -20.83 -11.38
C GLY A 49 -7.79 -19.67 -10.39
N ILE A 50 -7.71 -19.96 -9.09
CA ILE A 50 -7.50 -18.95 -8.04
C ILE A 50 -6.15 -18.26 -8.23
N LEU A 51 -5.07 -19.02 -8.44
CA LEU A 51 -3.72 -18.47 -8.65
C LEU A 51 -3.67 -17.52 -9.85
N TRP A 52 -4.23 -17.92 -11.00
CA TRP A 52 -4.28 -17.09 -12.20
C TRP A 52 -5.14 -15.84 -12.01
N ALA A 53 -6.38 -16.00 -11.50
CA ALA A 53 -7.26 -14.86 -11.25
C ALA A 53 -6.62 -13.87 -10.27
N SER A 54 -5.95 -14.37 -9.24
CA SER A 54 -5.27 -13.57 -8.24
C SER A 54 -4.02 -12.87 -8.79
N ALA A 55 -3.21 -13.56 -9.60
CA ALA A 55 -2.05 -12.98 -10.27
C ALA A 55 -2.46 -11.86 -11.24
N LEU A 56 -3.52 -12.09 -12.02
CA LEU A 56 -4.09 -11.07 -12.91
C LEU A 56 -4.63 -9.87 -12.12
N LEU A 57 -5.29 -10.10 -10.98
CA LEU A 57 -5.80 -9.02 -10.14
C LEU A 57 -4.67 -8.20 -9.53
N VAL A 58 -3.60 -8.84 -9.04
CA VAL A 58 -2.39 -8.17 -8.54
C VAL A 58 -1.73 -7.36 -9.66
N ALA A 59 -1.55 -7.95 -10.84
CA ALA A 59 -0.92 -7.29 -11.99
C ALA A 59 -1.74 -6.10 -12.48
N GLY A 60 -3.03 -6.31 -12.73
CA GLY A 60 -3.95 -5.29 -13.22
C GLY A 60 -4.08 -4.11 -12.25
N SER A 61 -4.32 -4.39 -10.96
CA SER A 61 -4.43 -3.32 -9.95
C SER A 61 -3.13 -2.53 -9.79
N SER A 62 -1.98 -3.21 -9.79
CA SER A 62 -0.67 -2.54 -9.63
C SER A 62 -0.30 -1.70 -10.85
N LEU A 63 -0.40 -2.27 -12.06
CA LEU A 63 -0.05 -1.56 -13.30
C LEU A 63 -0.98 -0.38 -13.55
N TYR A 64 -2.28 -0.55 -13.29
CA TYR A 64 -3.23 0.54 -13.42
C TYR A 64 -3.00 1.62 -12.37
N PHE A 65 -2.65 1.26 -11.12
CA PHE A 65 -2.24 2.23 -10.11
C PHE A 65 -1.01 3.05 -10.58
N ALA A 66 0.02 2.40 -11.11
CA ALA A 66 1.20 3.08 -11.65
C ALA A 66 0.86 4.01 -12.82
N TYR A 67 0.01 3.56 -13.74
CA TYR A 67 -0.51 4.39 -14.83
C TYR A 67 -1.29 5.60 -14.31
N HIS A 68 -2.18 5.39 -13.33
CA HIS A 68 -2.94 6.47 -12.71
C HIS A 68 -2.03 7.48 -12.02
N SER A 69 -1.04 7.02 -11.26
CA SER A 69 -0.04 7.89 -10.62
C SER A 69 0.75 8.70 -11.65
N ALA A 70 1.16 8.10 -12.78
CA ALA A 70 1.85 8.82 -13.84
C ALA A 70 0.98 9.92 -14.48
N GLN A 71 -0.30 9.63 -14.73
CA GLN A 71 -1.26 10.61 -15.22
C GLN A 71 -1.45 11.77 -14.23
N MET A 72 -1.49 11.49 -12.93
CA MET A 72 -1.60 12.51 -11.88
C MET A 72 -0.36 13.41 -11.79
N ILE A 73 0.83 12.90 -12.15
CA ILE A 73 2.07 13.69 -12.20
C ILE A 73 2.07 14.66 -13.40
N GLY A 74 1.38 14.30 -14.49
CA GLY A 74 1.11 15.22 -15.59
C GLY A 74 0.69 14.56 -16.90
N SER A 75 1.16 13.34 -17.18
CA SER A 75 0.94 12.68 -18.47
C SER A 75 1.32 11.19 -18.44
N ALA A 76 0.73 10.41 -19.36
CA ALA A 76 0.99 8.97 -19.49
C ALA A 76 2.45 8.61 -19.87
N GLU A 77 3.18 9.53 -20.49
CA GLU A 77 4.62 9.35 -20.83
C GLU A 77 5.49 9.14 -19.59
N PHE A 78 5.06 9.63 -18.42
CA PHE A 78 5.76 9.40 -17.16
C PHE A 78 5.58 7.98 -16.61
N PHE A 79 4.81 7.11 -17.27
CA PHE A 79 4.60 5.74 -16.82
C PHE A 79 5.91 4.94 -16.70
N TRP A 80 6.74 4.95 -17.74
CA TRP A 80 8.03 4.23 -17.72
C TRP A 80 9.04 4.85 -16.74
N PRO A 81 9.24 6.17 -16.72
CA PRO A 81 10.04 6.83 -15.67
C PRO A 81 9.53 6.50 -14.26
N TYR A 82 8.22 6.53 -14.03
CA TYR A 82 7.64 6.18 -12.74
C TYR A 82 8.01 4.75 -12.34
N LEU A 83 7.85 3.77 -13.24
CA LEU A 83 8.15 2.38 -12.95
C LEU A 83 9.63 2.10 -12.70
N LEU A 84 10.53 2.72 -13.48
CA LEU A 84 11.96 2.35 -13.50
C LEU A 84 12.83 3.26 -12.63
N GLN A 85 12.41 4.50 -12.39
CA GLN A 85 13.23 5.51 -11.71
C GLN A 85 12.74 5.79 -10.29
N THR A 86 11.52 5.39 -9.92
CA THR A 86 11.00 5.57 -8.56
C THR A 86 11.16 4.31 -7.73
N GLN A 87 11.37 4.48 -6.42
CA GLN A 87 11.40 3.35 -5.49
C GLN A 87 10.08 2.58 -5.49
N GLN A 88 8.95 3.29 -5.58
CA GLN A 88 7.62 2.67 -5.59
C GLN A 88 7.40 1.82 -6.84
N GLY A 89 7.85 2.30 -8.01
CA GLY A 89 7.87 1.55 -9.26
C GLY A 89 8.74 0.28 -9.17
N ASN A 90 9.94 0.39 -8.60
CA ASN A 90 10.84 -0.75 -8.42
C ASN A 90 10.25 -1.84 -7.51
N TYR A 91 9.62 -1.46 -6.38
CA TYR A 91 8.92 -2.42 -5.52
C TYR A 91 7.71 -3.06 -6.22
N LEU A 92 7.01 -2.32 -7.08
CA LEU A 92 5.94 -2.86 -7.91
C LEU A 92 6.48 -3.90 -8.89
N LEU A 93 7.57 -3.61 -9.61
CA LEU A 93 8.19 -4.57 -10.54
C LEU A 93 8.66 -5.83 -9.81
N LEU A 94 9.30 -5.68 -8.65
CA LEU A 94 9.67 -6.78 -7.77
C LEU A 94 8.44 -7.63 -7.39
N ARG A 95 7.34 -6.97 -6.99
CA ARG A 95 6.08 -7.64 -6.64
C ARG A 95 5.51 -8.45 -7.80
N LEU A 96 5.54 -7.91 -9.02
CA LEU A 96 5.08 -8.63 -10.22
C LEU A 96 5.97 -9.85 -10.52
N ALA A 97 7.29 -9.69 -10.43
CA ALA A 97 8.22 -10.81 -10.62
C ALA A 97 8.00 -11.92 -9.58
N LEU A 98 7.80 -11.54 -8.30
CA LEU A 98 7.48 -12.47 -7.23
C LEU A 98 6.11 -13.14 -7.43
N ALA A 99 5.11 -12.41 -7.93
CA ALA A 99 3.80 -12.99 -8.27
C ALA A 99 3.91 -14.04 -9.37
N VAL A 100 4.70 -13.77 -10.41
CA VAL A 100 5.00 -14.74 -11.48
C VAL A 100 5.73 -15.96 -10.90
N GLY A 101 6.70 -15.77 -10.02
CA GLY A 101 7.39 -16.88 -9.33
C GLY A 101 6.43 -17.74 -8.49
N LEU A 102 5.53 -17.11 -7.73
CA LEU A 102 4.49 -17.80 -6.95
C LEU A 102 3.52 -18.59 -7.83
N LEU A 103 3.11 -17.99 -8.96
CA LEU A 103 2.26 -18.65 -9.96
C LEU A 103 2.97 -19.85 -10.60
N ALA A 104 4.22 -19.67 -11.03
CA ALA A 104 5.04 -20.73 -11.65
C ALA A 104 5.29 -21.91 -10.70
N LEU A 105 5.44 -21.64 -9.40
CA LEU A 105 5.59 -22.67 -8.38
C LEU A 105 4.29 -23.48 -8.16
N GLY A 106 3.15 -22.94 -8.57
CA GLY A 106 1.84 -23.59 -8.49
C GLY A 106 1.36 -23.90 -7.07
N PRO A 107 0.29 -24.70 -6.91
CA PRO A 107 -0.27 -25.04 -5.60
C PRO A 107 0.52 -26.13 -4.86
N GLN A 108 1.38 -26.89 -5.55
CA GLN A 108 2.07 -28.08 -5.01
C GLN A 108 3.60 -28.01 -5.06
N GLY A 109 4.19 -26.87 -5.44
CA GLY A 109 5.65 -26.73 -5.52
C GLY A 109 6.36 -26.66 -4.16
N ARG A 110 7.69 -26.47 -4.17
CA ARG A 110 8.56 -26.59 -2.99
C ARG A 110 8.15 -25.62 -1.84
N PRO A 111 7.91 -26.09 -0.61
CA PRO A 111 7.34 -25.29 0.47
C PRO A 111 8.24 -24.14 0.93
N LEU A 112 9.54 -24.38 1.09
CA LEU A 112 10.49 -23.34 1.52
C LEU A 112 10.62 -22.22 0.49
N LEU A 113 10.65 -22.57 -0.80
CA LEU A 113 10.70 -21.58 -1.88
C LEU A 113 9.41 -20.76 -1.92
N HIS A 114 8.24 -21.38 -1.71
CA HIS A 114 6.98 -20.66 -1.59
C HIS A 114 7.01 -19.66 -0.44
N ALA A 115 7.45 -20.09 0.76
CA ALA A 115 7.55 -19.22 1.92
C ALA A 115 8.50 -18.03 1.69
N ALA A 116 9.65 -18.25 1.05
CA ALA A 116 10.60 -17.20 0.71
C ALA A 116 10.00 -16.17 -0.28
N LEU A 117 9.38 -16.65 -1.37
CA LEU A 117 8.74 -15.79 -2.37
C LEU A 117 7.53 -15.04 -1.78
N ALA A 118 6.73 -15.72 -0.96
CA ALA A 118 5.60 -15.15 -0.24
C ALA A 118 6.05 -14.03 0.70
N LEU A 119 7.09 -14.27 1.48
CA LEU A 119 7.63 -13.27 2.40
C LEU A 119 8.19 -12.06 1.66
N GLY A 120 8.95 -12.28 0.57
CA GLY A 120 9.43 -11.20 -0.29
C GLY A 120 8.28 -10.39 -0.90
N PHE A 121 7.20 -11.06 -1.29
CA PHE A 121 6.02 -10.42 -1.87
C PHE A 121 5.34 -9.52 -0.83
N LEU A 122 5.10 -10.04 0.38
CA LEU A 122 4.50 -9.26 1.47
C LEU A 122 5.41 -8.11 1.92
N LEU A 123 6.72 -8.32 1.97
CA LEU A 123 7.68 -7.26 2.25
C LEU A 123 7.61 -6.13 1.21
N SER A 124 7.43 -6.46 -0.07
CA SER A 124 7.23 -5.44 -1.12
C SER A 124 5.97 -4.59 -0.91
N LEU A 125 4.94 -5.13 -0.25
CA LEU A 125 3.74 -4.37 0.12
C LEU A 125 4.05 -3.46 1.31
N SER A 126 4.64 -4.01 2.37
CA SER A 126 5.01 -3.26 3.58
C SER A 126 5.97 -2.12 3.31
N MET A 127 6.94 -2.30 2.41
CA MET A 127 7.89 -1.25 2.01
C MET A 127 7.21 -0.07 1.30
N THR A 128 6.06 -0.31 0.67
CA THR A 128 5.25 0.73 0.02
C THR A 128 4.11 1.26 0.89
N ALA A 129 4.01 0.79 2.14
CA ALA A 129 3.00 1.21 3.12
C ALA A 129 3.54 2.30 4.07
N HIS A 130 2.64 2.92 4.85
CA HIS A 130 3.01 3.89 5.90
C HIS A 130 4.01 3.32 6.91
N ALA A 131 3.93 2.01 7.17
CA ALA A 131 4.87 1.29 8.02
C ALA A 131 6.30 1.26 7.45
N GLY A 132 6.45 1.12 6.13
CA GLY A 132 7.73 1.16 5.44
C GLY A 132 8.43 2.50 5.57
N ALA A 133 7.68 3.61 5.44
CA ALA A 133 8.21 4.96 5.63
C ALA A 133 8.69 5.22 7.07
N ARG A 134 8.09 4.57 8.06
CA ARG A 134 8.44 4.72 9.48
C ARG A 134 9.58 3.79 9.93
N GLY A 135 9.68 2.62 9.31
CA GLY A 135 10.69 1.61 9.64
C GLY A 135 10.51 0.96 11.02
N GLY A 136 11.56 0.26 11.48
CA GLY A 136 11.62 -0.33 12.82
C GLY A 136 10.45 -1.26 13.16
N LEU A 137 9.88 -1.08 14.35
CA LEU A 137 8.77 -1.91 14.85
C LEU A 137 7.49 -1.78 14.01
N ALA A 138 7.24 -0.64 13.37
CA ALA A 138 6.06 -0.47 12.53
C ALA A 138 6.14 -1.36 11.28
N LEU A 139 7.30 -1.41 10.63
CA LEU A 139 7.54 -2.27 9.48
C LEU A 139 7.44 -3.76 9.85
N ILE A 140 8.06 -4.17 10.95
CA ILE A 140 8.00 -5.57 11.43
C ILE A 140 6.56 -5.95 11.81
N GLY A 141 5.86 -5.05 12.49
CA GLY A 141 4.46 -5.23 12.85
C GLY A 141 3.55 -5.37 11.64
N ASP A 142 3.75 -4.55 10.60
CA ASP A 142 2.98 -4.60 9.35
C ASP A 142 3.23 -5.89 8.58
N LEU A 143 4.50 -6.30 8.45
CA LEU A 143 4.84 -7.58 7.82
C LEU A 143 4.20 -8.76 8.57
N ALA A 144 4.29 -8.77 9.90
CA ALA A 144 3.66 -9.80 10.73
C ALA A 144 2.14 -9.78 10.60
N HIS A 145 1.52 -8.60 10.54
CA HIS A 145 0.09 -8.43 10.32
C HIS A 145 -0.34 -8.99 8.96
N LEU A 146 0.40 -8.70 7.89
CA LEU A 146 0.14 -9.22 6.56
C LEU A 146 0.29 -10.74 6.51
N VAL A 147 1.38 -11.29 7.05
CA VAL A 147 1.61 -12.75 7.13
C VAL A 147 0.45 -13.44 7.85
N ALA A 148 0.04 -12.92 9.01
CA ALA A 148 -1.07 -13.46 9.79
C ALA A 148 -2.40 -13.39 9.01
N SER A 149 -2.69 -12.23 8.43
CA SER A 149 -3.93 -11.97 7.70
C SER A 149 -4.07 -12.85 6.45
N VAL A 150 -3.01 -13.05 5.68
CA VAL A 150 -2.99 -13.89 4.47
C VAL A 150 -3.04 -15.37 4.83
N SER A 151 -2.35 -15.78 5.89
CA SER A 151 -2.41 -17.16 6.40
C SER A 151 -3.81 -17.53 6.87
N TRP A 152 -4.56 -16.59 7.44
CA TRP A 152 -5.95 -16.81 7.83
C TRP A 152 -6.90 -16.63 6.63
N GLY A 153 -7.02 -15.41 6.11
CA GLY A 153 -8.01 -15.06 5.10
C GLY A 153 -7.75 -15.70 3.73
N GLY A 154 -6.49 -15.82 3.30
CA GLY A 154 -6.16 -16.47 2.04
C GLY A 154 -6.52 -17.95 2.03
N ASN A 155 -6.26 -18.67 3.12
CA ASN A 155 -6.66 -20.07 3.26
C ASN A 155 -8.19 -20.22 3.34
N LEU A 156 -8.89 -19.28 3.97
CA LEU A 156 -10.36 -19.26 3.99
C LEU A 156 -10.94 -19.19 2.57
N LEU A 157 -10.44 -18.27 1.73
CA LEU A 157 -10.87 -18.13 0.34
C LEU A 157 -10.57 -19.40 -0.47
N ALA A 158 -9.38 -19.97 -0.32
CA ALA A 158 -9.02 -21.21 -0.99
C ALA A 158 -9.89 -22.40 -0.55
N LEU A 159 -10.18 -22.50 0.75
CA LEU A 159 -11.06 -23.51 1.32
C LEU A 159 -12.48 -23.41 0.76
N LEU A 160 -13.07 -22.21 0.75
CA LEU A 160 -14.41 -21.97 0.19
C LEU A 160 -14.46 -22.34 -1.30
N LEU A 161 -13.52 -21.84 -2.09
CA LEU A 161 -13.54 -22.04 -3.54
C LEU A 161 -13.23 -23.49 -3.93
N THR A 162 -12.57 -24.25 -3.06
CA THR A 162 -12.36 -25.69 -3.24
C THR A 162 -13.37 -26.55 -2.50
N TRP A 163 -14.36 -25.96 -1.81
CA TRP A 163 -15.31 -26.69 -0.98
C TRP A 163 -16.05 -27.80 -1.75
N ASP A 164 -16.23 -28.95 -1.10
CA ASP A 164 -17.06 -30.07 -1.52
C ASP A 164 -17.44 -30.97 -0.33
N SER A 165 -18.18 -32.05 -0.61
CA SER A 165 -18.63 -33.03 0.41
C SER A 165 -17.63 -34.17 0.68
N ARG A 166 -16.37 -34.07 0.21
CA ARG A 166 -15.39 -35.16 0.34
C ARG A 166 -14.67 -35.14 1.69
N PRO A 167 -14.15 -36.29 2.16
CA PRO A 167 -13.36 -36.37 3.39
C PRO A 167 -12.11 -35.46 3.40
N SER A 168 -11.53 -35.17 2.23
CA SER A 168 -10.38 -34.26 2.09
C SER A 168 -10.74 -32.82 2.51
N THR A 169 -11.96 -32.36 2.26
CA THR A 169 -12.47 -31.07 2.74
C THR A 169 -12.61 -31.06 4.27
N GLN A 170 -13.08 -32.14 4.88
CA GLN A 170 -13.15 -32.24 6.34
C GLN A 170 -11.78 -32.08 7.00
N GLN A 171 -10.76 -32.74 6.47
CA GLN A 171 -9.39 -32.66 6.97
C GLN A 171 -8.83 -31.24 6.80
N ALA A 172 -9.08 -30.61 5.65
CA ALA A 172 -8.70 -29.23 5.39
C ALA A 172 -9.36 -28.25 6.37
N VAL A 173 -10.66 -28.42 6.68
CA VAL A 173 -11.38 -27.60 7.66
C VAL A 173 -10.75 -27.70 9.05
N GLN A 174 -10.38 -28.91 9.50
CA GLN A 174 -9.76 -29.10 10.81
C GLN A 174 -8.37 -28.44 10.89
N ARG A 175 -7.52 -28.65 9.88
CA ARG A 175 -6.20 -28.01 9.79
C ARG A 175 -6.31 -26.49 9.70
N PHE A 176 -7.22 -25.99 8.87
CA PHE A 176 -7.52 -24.57 8.75
C PHE A 176 -7.96 -23.98 10.08
N SER A 177 -8.87 -24.64 10.81
CA SER A 177 -9.33 -24.18 12.11
C SER A 177 -8.14 -24.00 13.06
N ASN A 178 -7.23 -24.97 13.17
CA ASN A 178 -6.07 -24.85 14.05
C ASN A 178 -5.15 -23.68 13.67
N LEU A 179 -4.83 -23.53 12.37
CA LEU A 179 -4.04 -22.41 11.88
C LEU A 179 -4.73 -21.06 12.14
N SER A 180 -6.04 -20.98 11.87
CA SER A 180 -6.79 -19.73 11.93
C SER A 180 -6.87 -19.14 13.33
N LEU A 181 -6.85 -19.97 14.39
CA LEU A 181 -6.79 -19.45 15.77
C LEU A 181 -5.49 -18.70 16.04
N LEU A 182 -4.34 -19.30 15.69
CA LEU A 182 -3.03 -18.68 15.89
C LEU A 182 -2.88 -17.44 15.00
N ALA A 183 -3.26 -17.56 13.73
CA ALA A 183 -3.19 -16.47 12.78
C ALA A 183 -4.12 -15.31 13.17
N ALA A 184 -5.35 -15.57 13.63
CA ALA A 184 -6.26 -14.54 14.11
C ALA A 184 -5.73 -13.83 15.36
N GLY A 185 -5.14 -14.58 16.31
CA GLY A 185 -4.50 -14.00 17.49
C GLY A 185 -3.35 -13.05 17.12
N LEU A 186 -2.46 -13.49 16.24
CA LEU A 186 -1.35 -12.66 15.75
C LEU A 186 -1.85 -11.45 14.95
N PHE A 187 -2.88 -11.63 14.11
CA PHE A 187 -3.52 -10.58 13.33
C PHE A 187 -4.11 -9.48 14.23
N VAL A 188 -4.84 -9.86 15.28
CA VAL A 188 -5.40 -8.91 16.26
C VAL A 188 -4.29 -8.20 17.01
N GLY A 189 -3.31 -8.93 17.54
CA GLY A 189 -2.20 -8.35 18.31
C GLY A 189 -1.38 -7.34 17.50
N THR A 190 -1.01 -7.71 16.27
CA THR A 190 -0.28 -6.82 15.34
C THR A 190 -1.14 -5.65 14.87
N GLY A 191 -2.45 -5.86 14.66
CA GLY A 191 -3.39 -4.79 14.30
C GLY A 191 -3.53 -3.74 15.40
N LEU A 192 -3.60 -4.16 16.66
CA LEU A 192 -3.62 -3.26 17.82
C LEU A 192 -2.30 -2.49 17.96
N LEU A 193 -1.17 -3.18 17.81
CA LEU A 193 0.16 -2.56 17.79
C LEU A 193 0.23 -1.47 16.73
N LEU A 194 -0.12 -1.80 15.49
CA LEU A 194 -0.08 -0.85 14.37
C LEU A 194 -1.03 0.32 14.60
N GLY A 195 -2.27 0.06 15.01
CA GLY A 195 -3.23 1.10 15.36
C GLY A 195 -2.67 2.07 16.38
N LEU A 196 -2.12 1.56 17.49
CA LEU A 196 -1.52 2.39 18.54
C LEU A 196 -0.30 3.17 18.03
N THR A 197 0.55 2.55 17.21
CA THR A 197 1.72 3.25 16.64
C THR A 197 1.30 4.37 15.70
N HIS A 198 0.22 4.19 14.93
CA HIS A 198 -0.25 5.16 13.95
C HIS A 198 -1.07 6.29 14.57
N THR A 199 -1.91 6.02 15.56
CA THR A 199 -2.84 7.02 16.12
C THR A 199 -2.45 7.54 17.50
N GLY A 200 -1.59 6.83 18.23
CA GLY A 200 -1.21 7.13 19.62
C GLY A 200 -2.32 6.85 20.65
N ASP A 201 -3.58 6.80 20.23
CA ASP A 201 -4.76 6.56 21.05
C ASP A 201 -5.82 5.79 20.25
N LEU A 202 -6.36 4.71 20.83
CA LEU A 202 -7.35 3.84 20.21
C LEU A 202 -8.79 4.12 20.67
N ARG A 203 -9.01 5.13 21.52
CA ARG A 203 -10.36 5.49 21.98
C ARG A 203 -11.24 5.91 20.79
N PRO A 204 -12.46 5.36 20.65
CA PRO A 204 -13.34 5.71 19.53
C PRO A 204 -13.63 7.20 19.39
N THR A 205 -13.71 7.92 20.52
CA THR A 205 -13.91 9.39 20.57
C THR A 205 -12.73 10.18 20.03
N THR A 206 -11.52 9.65 20.13
CA THR A 206 -10.31 10.24 19.55
C THR A 206 -10.20 9.87 18.07
N LEU A 207 -10.42 8.59 17.74
CA LEU A 207 -10.33 8.10 16.36
C LEU A 207 -11.37 8.74 15.42
N SER A 208 -12.58 9.03 15.90
CA SER A 208 -13.63 9.62 15.08
C SER A 208 -13.34 11.06 14.61
N GLN A 209 -12.33 11.71 15.20
CA GLN A 209 -11.94 13.08 14.89
C GLN A 209 -11.22 13.21 13.55
N HIS A 210 -10.67 12.11 13.00
CA HIS A 210 -9.85 12.13 11.78
C HIS A 210 -10.31 11.07 10.78
N ASP A 211 -10.15 11.32 9.48
CA ASP A 211 -10.57 10.40 8.42
C ASP A 211 -9.93 9.01 8.53
N TYR A 212 -8.63 8.98 8.84
CA TYR A 212 -7.89 7.73 9.08
C TYR A 212 -8.52 6.93 10.24
N GLY A 213 -8.85 7.60 11.35
CA GLY A 213 -9.43 6.94 12.52
C GLY A 213 -10.86 6.45 12.27
N ARG A 214 -11.67 7.19 11.50
CA ARG A 214 -12.99 6.72 11.02
C ARG A 214 -12.87 5.47 10.14
N ALA A 215 -11.93 5.46 9.18
CA ALA A 215 -11.68 4.30 8.33
C ALA A 215 -11.18 3.09 9.16
N LEU A 216 -10.31 3.33 10.14
CA LEU A 216 -9.81 2.31 11.05
C LEU A 216 -10.94 1.71 11.92
N LEU A 217 -11.84 2.55 12.45
CA LEU A 217 -13.00 2.12 13.22
C LEU A 217 -13.93 1.25 12.38
N ASN A 218 -14.27 1.68 11.17
CA ASN A 218 -15.10 0.90 10.25
C ASN A 218 -14.48 -0.46 9.94
N LYS A 219 -13.18 -0.50 9.62
CA LYS A 219 -12.45 -1.76 9.42
C LYS A 219 -12.49 -2.64 10.68
N SER A 220 -12.30 -2.05 11.86
CA SER A 220 -12.27 -2.77 13.13
C SER A 220 -13.62 -3.38 13.49
N ILE A 221 -14.74 -2.69 13.19
CA ILE A 221 -16.10 -3.24 13.37
C ILE A 221 -16.29 -4.45 12.45
N LEU A 222 -15.94 -4.33 11.17
CA LEU A 222 -16.04 -5.44 10.22
C LEU A 222 -15.16 -6.64 10.65
N VAL A 223 -13.94 -6.36 11.13
CA VAL A 223 -13.04 -7.36 11.70
C VAL A 223 -13.66 -8.04 12.93
N ALA A 224 -14.27 -7.29 13.83
CA ALA A 224 -14.94 -7.85 15.00
C ALA A 224 -16.11 -8.77 14.60
N LEU A 225 -16.88 -8.40 13.58
CA LEU A 225 -17.99 -9.22 13.05
C LEU A 225 -17.49 -10.56 12.50
N ILE A 226 -16.46 -10.55 11.65
CA ILE A 226 -15.88 -11.80 11.11
C ILE A 226 -15.22 -12.65 12.20
N LEU A 227 -14.55 -12.04 13.19
CA LEU A 227 -13.97 -12.79 14.32
C LEU A 227 -15.06 -13.41 15.21
N GLY A 228 -16.17 -12.70 15.42
CA GLY A 228 -17.34 -13.24 16.11
C GLY A 228 -17.92 -14.44 15.37
N LEU A 229 -18.10 -14.32 14.05
CA LEU A 229 -18.58 -15.42 13.21
C LEU A 229 -17.61 -16.61 13.19
N ALA A 230 -16.30 -16.35 13.07
CA ALA A 230 -15.26 -17.37 13.14
C ALA A 230 -15.24 -18.09 14.49
N GLY A 231 -15.50 -17.37 15.58
CA GLY A 231 -15.69 -17.93 16.91
C GLY A 231 -16.90 -18.87 16.98
N ILE A 232 -18.05 -18.42 16.50
CA ILE A 232 -19.28 -19.22 16.40
C ILE A 232 -19.03 -20.50 15.59
N ASN A 233 -18.37 -20.36 14.44
CA ASN A 233 -18.03 -21.48 13.57
C ASN A 233 -17.09 -22.46 14.27
N ARG A 234 -16.05 -21.99 14.95
CA ARG A 234 -15.07 -22.84 15.63
C ARG A 234 -15.66 -23.57 16.84
N TRP A 235 -16.34 -22.86 17.73
CA TRP A 235 -16.71 -23.40 19.04
C TRP A 235 -18.09 -24.05 19.06
N TRP A 236 -19.00 -23.69 18.16
CA TRP A 236 -20.37 -24.20 18.17
C TRP A 236 -20.76 -24.99 16.93
N LEU A 237 -20.48 -24.47 15.73
CA LEU A 237 -20.96 -25.11 14.49
C LEU A 237 -20.07 -26.25 14.03
N LEU A 238 -18.75 -26.08 14.02
CA LEU A 238 -17.79 -27.10 13.59
C LEU A 238 -17.89 -28.38 14.45
N PRO A 239 -17.89 -28.34 15.80
CA PRO A 239 -18.03 -29.55 16.61
C PRO A 239 -19.36 -30.26 16.38
N ARG A 240 -20.45 -29.52 16.13
CA ARG A 240 -21.77 -30.10 15.81
C ARG A 240 -21.78 -30.76 14.43
N ALA A 241 -21.20 -30.10 13.43
CA ALA A 241 -21.12 -30.62 12.07
C ALA A 241 -20.27 -31.91 11.99
N LEU A 242 -19.17 -31.97 12.76
CA LEU A 242 -18.33 -33.16 12.86
C LEU A 242 -19.05 -34.33 13.55
N ARG A 243 -19.80 -34.08 14.64
CA ARG A 243 -20.59 -35.12 15.31
C ARG A 243 -21.77 -35.63 14.47
N GLY A 244 -22.44 -34.73 13.74
CA GLY A 244 -23.61 -35.06 12.93
C GLY A 244 -23.32 -35.36 11.46
N ASN A 245 -22.05 -35.55 11.08
CA ASN A 245 -21.58 -35.77 9.70
C ASN A 245 -22.23 -34.82 8.66
N SER A 246 -22.37 -33.55 9.01
CA SER A 246 -23.16 -32.56 8.25
C SER A 246 -22.34 -31.33 7.86
N LEU A 247 -21.13 -31.55 7.34
CA LEU A 247 -20.21 -30.48 6.92
C LEU A 247 -20.81 -29.51 5.91
N HIS A 248 -21.71 -29.96 5.03
CA HIS A 248 -22.42 -29.09 4.08
C HIS A 248 -23.16 -27.92 4.77
N ARG A 249 -23.52 -28.04 6.05
CA ARG A 249 -24.15 -26.95 6.82
C ARG A 249 -23.17 -25.83 7.20
N LEU A 250 -21.86 -26.07 7.13
CA LEU A 250 -20.83 -25.06 7.39
C LEU A 250 -20.55 -24.19 6.16
N GLU A 251 -20.76 -24.70 4.95
CA GLU A 251 -20.50 -23.98 3.70
C GLU A 251 -21.10 -22.57 3.65
N PRO A 252 -22.41 -22.35 3.94
CA PRO A 252 -22.98 -21.00 3.91
C PRO A 252 -22.36 -20.07 4.95
N MET A 253 -21.90 -20.60 6.09
CA MET A 253 -21.24 -19.80 7.13
C MET A 253 -19.82 -19.43 6.72
N VAL A 254 -19.10 -20.36 6.07
CA VAL A 254 -17.78 -20.10 5.47
C VAL A 254 -17.89 -19.08 4.33
N LEU A 255 -18.94 -19.16 3.51
CA LEU A 255 -19.25 -18.15 2.50
C LEU A 255 -19.47 -16.77 3.14
N LEU A 256 -20.26 -16.70 4.21
CA LEU A 256 -20.49 -15.45 4.93
C LEU A 256 -19.19 -14.85 5.51
N GLU A 257 -18.33 -15.68 6.10
CA GLU A 257 -17.00 -15.23 6.54
C GLU A 257 -16.16 -14.69 5.38
N ALA A 258 -16.15 -15.39 4.24
CA ALA A 258 -15.39 -14.96 3.07
C ALA A 258 -15.92 -13.64 2.48
N LEU A 259 -17.24 -13.43 2.45
CA LEU A 259 -17.84 -12.17 2.01
C LEU A 259 -17.50 -11.01 2.95
N LEU A 260 -17.52 -11.24 4.26
CA LEU A 260 -17.06 -10.26 5.25
C LEU A 260 -15.57 -9.96 5.08
N LEU A 261 -14.74 -10.98 4.85
CA LEU A 261 -13.31 -10.81 4.60
C LEU A 261 -13.07 -9.95 3.34
N ILE A 262 -13.74 -10.25 2.23
CA ILE A 262 -13.63 -9.47 1.00
C ILE A 262 -14.02 -8.01 1.28
N THR A 263 -15.10 -7.79 2.04
CA THR A 263 -15.52 -6.44 2.45
C THR A 263 -14.45 -5.73 3.29
N VAL A 264 -13.81 -6.43 4.24
CA VAL A 264 -12.67 -5.90 5.01
C VAL A 264 -11.51 -5.53 4.09
N LEU A 265 -11.17 -6.34 3.09
CA LEU A 265 -10.05 -6.06 2.18
C LEU A 265 -10.33 -4.84 1.29
N LEU A 266 -11.53 -4.75 0.73
CA LEU A 266 -11.95 -3.61 -0.08
C LEU A 266 -11.97 -2.31 0.74
N THR A 267 -12.53 -2.35 1.94
CA THR A 267 -12.54 -1.18 2.86
C THR A 267 -11.14 -0.86 3.41
N THR A 268 -10.23 -1.83 3.51
CA THR A 268 -8.83 -1.56 3.86
C THR A 268 -8.13 -0.70 2.79
N GLY A 269 -8.62 -0.72 1.54
CA GLY A 269 -8.16 0.18 0.49
C GLY A 269 -8.29 1.66 0.87
N THR A 270 -9.39 2.08 1.48
CA THR A 270 -9.60 3.48 1.92
C THR A 270 -8.70 3.85 3.11
N LEU A 271 -8.48 2.91 4.03
CA LEU A 271 -7.53 3.10 5.12
C LEU A 271 -6.09 3.26 4.58
N ALA A 272 -5.76 2.53 3.50
CA ALA A 272 -4.43 2.57 2.90
C ALA A 272 -4.18 3.84 2.07
N THR A 273 -5.22 4.51 1.56
CA THR A 273 -5.10 5.80 0.86
C THR A 273 -5.20 7.01 1.79
N THR A 274 -5.62 6.83 3.05
CA THR A 274 -5.65 7.91 4.05
C THR A 274 -4.33 7.99 4.80
N ALA A 275 -3.86 9.22 5.07
CA ALA A 275 -2.65 9.47 5.84
C ALA A 275 -2.92 9.27 7.35
N PRO A 276 -2.07 8.53 8.09
CA PRO A 276 -2.15 8.46 9.54
C PRO A 276 -1.98 9.84 10.17
N PRO A 277 -2.56 10.08 11.37
CA PRO A 277 -2.31 11.30 12.12
C PRO A 277 -0.80 11.45 12.39
N GLU A 278 -0.24 12.62 12.08
CA GLU A 278 1.15 12.89 12.46
C GLU A 278 1.26 13.00 13.99
N PRO A 279 2.31 12.46 14.63
CA PRO A 279 2.58 12.74 16.03
C PRO A 279 2.61 14.24 16.26
N LYS A 280 1.96 14.71 17.33
CA LYS A 280 1.92 16.12 17.73
C LYS A 280 3.35 16.65 17.83
N ARG A 281 3.84 17.32 16.78
CA ARG A 281 5.17 17.92 16.75
C ARG A 281 5.18 19.00 17.84
N PRO A 282 6.26 19.15 18.63
CA PRO A 282 6.39 20.31 19.51
C PRO A 282 6.10 21.57 18.70
N ALA A 283 5.39 22.52 19.33
CA ALA A 283 4.97 23.78 18.71
C ALA A 283 6.12 24.35 17.87
N PRO A 284 5.84 24.91 16.68
CA PRO A 284 6.87 25.40 15.80
C PRO A 284 7.82 26.27 16.62
N VAL A 285 9.08 25.85 16.72
CA VAL A 285 10.14 26.78 17.05
C VAL A 285 10.00 27.85 15.99
N GLN A 286 9.66 29.08 16.40
CA GLN A 286 9.72 30.24 15.52
C GLN A 286 11.18 30.32 15.07
N SER A 287 11.51 29.67 13.96
CA SER A 287 12.78 29.86 13.31
C SER A 287 12.75 31.30 12.83
N SER A 288 13.59 32.13 13.43
CA SER A 288 13.87 33.51 12.99
C SER A 288 14.58 33.56 11.63
N ASP A 289 14.57 32.47 10.86
CA ASP A 289 15.29 32.31 9.61
C ASP A 289 14.30 32.55 8.44
N PRO A 290 14.44 33.66 7.69
CA PRO A 290 13.44 34.14 6.73
C PRO A 290 13.49 33.35 5.41
N GLY A 291 13.25 32.04 5.47
CA GLY A 291 13.21 31.16 4.30
C GLY A 291 14.55 31.01 3.57
N LEU A 292 14.64 29.98 2.72
CA LEU A 292 15.83 29.74 1.92
C LEU A 292 15.75 30.59 0.65
N ALA A 293 16.52 31.67 0.59
CA ALA A 293 16.65 32.49 -0.61
C ALA A 293 17.60 31.80 -1.61
N VAL A 294 17.11 31.47 -2.81
CA VAL A 294 17.89 30.91 -3.91
C VAL A 294 18.23 32.03 -4.88
N ARG A 295 19.50 32.19 -5.23
CA ARG A 295 19.95 33.16 -6.24
C ARG A 295 20.93 32.48 -7.18
N ALA A 296 20.60 32.43 -8.46
CA ALA A 296 21.46 31.84 -9.49
C ALA A 296 21.57 32.79 -10.69
N THR A 297 22.78 32.93 -11.21
CA THR A 297 23.05 33.77 -12.39
C THR A 297 22.97 32.90 -13.63
N LEU A 298 22.08 33.23 -14.56
CA LEU A 298 21.91 32.57 -15.85
C LEU A 298 22.47 33.47 -16.96
N PRO A 299 22.81 32.91 -18.14
CA PRO A 299 23.26 33.72 -19.29
C PRO A 299 22.23 34.78 -19.74
N GLU A 300 20.94 34.52 -19.48
CA GLU A 300 19.81 35.37 -19.90
C GLU A 300 19.31 36.30 -18.77
N GLY A 301 19.89 36.23 -17.57
CA GLY A 301 19.43 37.04 -16.44
C GLY A 301 19.69 36.44 -15.05
N LEU A 302 19.09 37.04 -14.03
CA LEU A 302 19.16 36.60 -12.64
C LEU A 302 17.91 35.80 -12.27
N LEU A 303 18.09 34.55 -11.84
CA LEU A 303 17.03 33.76 -11.19
C LEU A 303 17.05 34.05 -9.70
N ARG A 304 15.95 34.60 -9.17
CA ARG A 304 15.72 34.76 -7.73
C ARG A 304 14.56 33.86 -7.31
N GLY A 305 14.74 33.15 -6.22
CA GLY A 305 13.70 32.33 -5.63
C GLY A 305 13.66 32.47 -4.13
N ARG A 306 12.49 32.26 -3.56
CA ARG A 306 12.35 32.08 -2.11
C ARG A 306 11.63 30.76 -1.85
N LEU A 307 12.24 29.94 -1.01
CA LEU A 307 11.60 28.77 -0.44
C LEU A 307 11.14 29.16 0.96
N GLU A 308 9.85 29.39 1.14
CA GLU A 308 9.28 29.58 2.46
C GLU A 308 8.98 28.19 3.06
N PRO A 309 9.66 27.81 4.16
CA PRO A 309 9.28 26.61 4.90
C PRO A 309 7.96 26.91 5.62
N ASP A 310 6.83 26.67 4.95
CA ASP A 310 5.54 26.63 5.63
C ASP A 310 5.45 25.29 6.38
N ASN A 311 5.22 25.34 7.69
CA ASN A 311 5.11 24.15 8.53
C ASN A 311 3.77 23.42 8.35
N LEU A 312 2.80 24.02 7.65
CA LEU A 312 1.45 23.50 7.45
C LEU A 312 1.16 23.06 6.00
N ARG A 313 2.05 23.38 5.06
CA ARG A 313 1.94 23.03 3.64
C ARG A 313 3.32 22.69 3.07
N PRO A 314 3.41 21.86 2.02
CA PRO A 314 4.69 21.63 1.35
C PRO A 314 5.29 22.97 0.88
N PRO A 315 6.63 23.13 0.97
CA PRO A 315 7.29 24.39 0.63
C PRO A 315 6.99 24.74 -0.82
N GLN A 316 6.41 25.92 -1.05
CA GLN A 316 6.13 26.41 -2.38
C GLN A 316 7.33 27.25 -2.86
N PRO A 317 8.10 26.79 -3.87
CA PRO A 317 9.13 27.62 -4.46
C PRO A 317 8.49 28.73 -5.28
N THR A 318 8.67 29.98 -4.88
CA THR A 318 8.41 31.13 -5.75
C THR A 318 9.70 31.44 -6.51
N LEU A 319 9.70 31.28 -7.83
CA LEU A 319 10.86 31.55 -8.70
C LEU A 319 10.51 32.70 -9.65
N GLU A 320 11.32 33.75 -9.66
CA GLU A 320 11.25 34.87 -10.58
C GLU A 320 12.53 34.93 -11.43
N LEU A 321 12.37 34.98 -12.75
CA LEU A 321 13.47 35.21 -13.69
C LEU A 321 13.44 36.66 -14.17
N ARG A 322 14.53 37.38 -13.94
CA ARG A 322 14.70 38.78 -14.35
C ARG A 322 15.91 38.92 -15.26
N ASP A 323 15.86 39.82 -16.24
CA ASP A 323 17.01 40.10 -17.10
C ASP A 323 18.12 40.91 -16.38
N ALA A 324 19.17 41.27 -17.11
CA ALA A 324 20.29 42.07 -16.57
C ALA A 324 19.90 43.50 -16.15
N LEU A 325 18.71 43.97 -16.53
CA LEU A 325 18.13 45.28 -16.20
C LEU A 325 17.00 45.16 -15.15
N GLU A 326 16.86 43.99 -14.52
CA GLU A 326 15.85 43.62 -13.52
C GLU A 326 14.39 43.58 -14.01
N TYR A 327 14.15 43.55 -15.32
CA TYR A 327 12.80 43.37 -15.88
C TYR A 327 12.41 41.88 -15.97
N PRO A 328 11.12 41.53 -15.79
CA PRO A 328 10.65 40.15 -15.92
C PRO A 328 10.82 39.65 -17.36
N VAL A 329 11.39 38.45 -17.50
CA VAL A 329 11.66 37.85 -18.83
C VAL A 329 10.39 37.23 -19.39
N SER A 330 9.97 37.65 -20.58
CA SER A 330 8.71 37.21 -21.21
C SER A 330 8.75 35.78 -21.74
N ASN A 331 9.95 35.25 -22.02
CA ASN A 331 10.19 33.86 -22.43
C ASN A 331 10.95 33.14 -21.33
N VAL A 332 10.25 32.36 -20.53
CA VAL A 332 10.89 31.55 -19.48
C VAL A 332 11.46 30.28 -20.13
N PRO A 333 12.77 30.00 -20.02
CA PRO A 333 13.36 28.76 -20.51
C PRO A 333 12.76 27.56 -19.79
N LYS A 334 12.78 26.38 -20.41
CA LYS A 334 12.33 25.14 -19.75
C LYS A 334 13.19 24.88 -18.51
N LEU A 335 12.62 25.10 -17.34
CA LEU A 335 13.28 24.83 -16.07
C LEU A 335 13.04 23.39 -15.67
N THR A 336 14.09 22.71 -15.18
CA THR A 336 13.98 21.39 -14.57
C THR A 336 14.43 21.51 -13.12
N LEU A 337 13.53 21.19 -12.21
CA LEU A 337 13.81 21.10 -10.79
C LEU A 337 14.49 19.77 -10.52
N VAL A 338 15.68 19.81 -9.92
CA VAL A 338 16.41 18.60 -9.53
C VAL A 338 16.41 18.51 -8.00
N ALA A 339 15.82 17.47 -7.45
CA ALA A 339 15.90 17.18 -6.03
C ALA A 339 17.02 16.17 -5.79
N ILE A 340 17.96 16.51 -4.92
CA ILE A 340 19.10 15.66 -4.56
C ILE A 340 19.05 15.42 -3.06
N GLN A 341 18.95 14.15 -2.66
CA GLN A 341 19.11 13.71 -1.29
C GLN A 341 20.34 12.78 -1.23
N GLU A 342 21.21 12.97 -0.24
CA GLU A 342 22.41 12.14 -0.08
C GLU A 342 22.06 10.65 -0.09
N GLY A 343 22.78 9.88 -0.91
CA GLY A 343 22.55 8.44 -1.07
C GLY A 343 21.38 8.04 -1.98
N THR A 344 20.73 8.98 -2.68
CA THR A 344 19.64 8.69 -3.63
C THR A 344 19.89 9.28 -5.02
N SER A 345 19.30 8.66 -6.04
CA SER A 345 19.34 9.19 -7.40
C SER A 345 18.57 10.52 -7.49
N PRO A 346 19.09 11.53 -8.20
CA PRO A 346 18.42 12.81 -8.34
C PRO A 346 17.04 12.67 -9.00
N ILE A 347 16.02 13.28 -8.42
CA ILE A 347 14.68 13.34 -9.02
C ILE A 347 14.64 14.60 -9.90
N ARG A 348 14.33 14.45 -11.19
CA ARG A 348 14.22 15.56 -12.15
C ARG A 348 12.76 15.81 -12.49
N MET A 349 12.28 17.02 -12.26
CA MET A 349 10.89 17.43 -12.50
C MET A 349 10.88 18.60 -13.49
N PRO A 350 10.39 18.43 -14.74
CA PRO A 350 10.23 19.54 -15.66
C PRO A 350 9.13 20.49 -15.17
N MET A 351 9.40 21.79 -15.19
CA MET A 351 8.46 22.83 -14.77
C MET A 351 7.66 23.33 -15.99
N PRO A 352 6.31 23.35 -15.94
CA PRO A 352 5.50 23.90 -17.03
C PRO A 352 5.76 25.40 -17.23
N PRO A 353 5.85 25.89 -18.48
CA PRO A 353 6.19 27.29 -18.79
C PRO A 353 5.19 28.33 -18.25
N ASP A 354 3.93 27.91 -18.12
CA ASP A 354 2.77 28.68 -17.67
C ASP A 354 2.65 28.81 -16.13
N LYS A 355 3.56 28.17 -15.38
CA LYS A 355 3.61 28.21 -13.90
C LYS A 355 4.77 29.05 -13.35
N ALA A 356 5.52 29.74 -14.23
CA ALA A 356 6.63 30.63 -13.87
C ALA A 356 6.19 32.06 -13.51
N THR A 357 4.89 32.35 -13.50
CA THR A 357 4.33 33.62 -13.07
C THR A 357 3.15 33.38 -12.13
N THR A 358 3.40 33.58 -10.84
CA THR A 358 2.45 33.95 -9.77
C THR A 358 1.11 33.17 -9.72
N THR A 359 1.03 31.96 -9.14
CA THR A 359 -0.05 31.41 -8.24
C THR A 359 0.10 29.89 -7.96
N PRO A 360 -0.53 29.32 -6.89
CA PRO A 360 -0.02 28.19 -6.10
C PRO A 360 -0.48 26.81 -6.60
N LEU A 361 0.35 25.76 -6.44
CA LEU A 361 -0.02 24.39 -6.81
C LEU A 361 0.51 23.29 -5.86
N CYS A 362 -0.46 22.62 -5.22
CA CYS A 362 -0.63 21.20 -4.83
C CYS A 362 0.45 20.36 -4.09
N PRO A 363 0.04 19.29 -3.36
CA PRO A 363 0.73 18.83 -2.15
C PRO A 363 1.46 17.46 -2.28
N TYR A 364 2.70 17.42 -1.74
CA TYR A 364 3.56 16.26 -1.36
C TYR A 364 4.51 15.63 -2.41
N PRO A 365 5.71 15.12 -2.03
CA PRO A 365 6.63 15.60 -0.97
C PRO A 365 8.16 15.62 -1.32
N ARG A 366 8.86 16.51 -0.59
CA ARG A 366 10.25 16.48 -0.05
C ARG A 366 11.49 16.50 -0.99
N TYR A 367 12.39 17.42 -0.63
CA TYR A 367 13.74 17.76 -1.14
C TYR A 367 13.77 18.60 -2.40
N LEU A 368 14.52 19.70 -2.38
CA LEU A 368 14.76 20.57 -3.55
C LEU A 368 16.11 21.29 -3.38
N LEU A 369 17.02 21.07 -4.32
CA LEU A 369 18.27 21.84 -4.47
C LEU A 369 18.36 22.24 -5.95
N VAL A 370 18.04 23.49 -6.26
CA VAL A 370 18.00 24.00 -7.64
C VAL A 370 19.42 23.99 -8.23
N ASN A 371 19.65 23.19 -9.27
CA ASN A 371 20.88 23.25 -10.08
C ASN A 371 20.51 23.44 -11.56
N CYS A 372 20.93 24.56 -12.14
CA CYS A 372 20.74 24.89 -13.55
C CYS A 372 21.92 24.36 -14.39
N GLU A 373 21.64 23.73 -15.54
CA GLU A 373 22.67 23.20 -16.44
C GLU A 373 23.48 24.30 -17.15
N ARG A 374 24.57 24.72 -16.50
CA ARG A 374 25.88 24.90 -17.13
C ARG A 374 26.95 24.88 -16.01
N HIS A 375 27.55 23.71 -15.79
CA HIS A 375 28.68 23.43 -14.87
C HIS A 375 29.07 24.54 -13.86
N GLN A 376 28.25 24.75 -12.82
CA GLN A 376 28.73 25.38 -11.58
C GLN A 376 28.15 24.65 -10.37
N GLN A 377 29.03 24.00 -9.60
CA GLN A 377 28.69 23.41 -8.31
C GLN A 377 28.61 24.55 -7.28
N VAL A 378 27.43 24.77 -6.67
CA VAL A 378 27.33 25.56 -5.44
C VAL A 378 27.35 24.60 -4.26
N LYS A 379 28.48 24.56 -3.55
CA LYS A 379 28.64 23.84 -2.28
C LYS A 379 28.08 24.72 -1.17
N PHE A 380 27.13 24.20 -0.38
CA PHE A 380 26.68 24.84 0.85
C PHE A 380 27.57 24.37 2.02
N PRO A 381 28.03 25.28 2.92
CA PRO A 381 28.65 24.89 4.18
C PRO A 381 27.61 24.26 5.12
N GLN A 382 28.08 23.37 5.98
CA GLN A 382 27.29 22.52 6.90
C GLN A 382 26.41 23.29 7.87
#